data_AF-A0AA36GK12-F1
#
_entry.id   AF-A0AA36GK12-F1
#
_cell.length_a   1.000
_cell.length_b   1.000
_cell.length_c   1.000
_cell.angle_alpha   90.00
_cell.angle_beta   90.00
_cell.angle_gamma   90.00
#
_symmetry.space_group_name_H-M   'P 1'
#
loop_
_entity.id
_entity.type
_entity.pdbx_description
1 polymer ?
#
loop_
_entity_poly.entity_id
_entity_poly.type
_entity_poly.pdbx_seq_one_letter_code
_entity_poly.pdbx_strand_id
1 'polypeptide(L)'
;MERLAEECELNCTEEKQIQVIEKCLPLVRADRDNKTISLGYLLLTRILEKCSPQCLRAAQSRLGKKLVDVKNNATVYGGLFLRQLLIRNPQVGNLHADVIFSIIMRLIDMALSSNDAILRDLAIEIYSIRYGCDDQMLERLLNTLAASLTPRLVSQEERNGILPLKSFGLSSLREDLCCLLFDTYSSALAYAKQAQYIVRGVLLPVLESGLNDEAIRDSSLGTIRSLCSNCGSALLPIISRIIIMLISKLDKPNSALFETLAHICRLYGPGSTLFRHFYVIFGAMRHPLDEQEYGESAASVLAAIVETSSFLVKPEV
;
A
#
# COMPACT_ATOMS: atom_id res chain seq x y z
N MET A 1 6.14 33.73 10.82
CA MET A 1 6.40 32.33 10.46
C MET A 1 7.65 31.84 11.16
N GLU A 2 8.80 32.50 11.01
CA GLU A 2 10.06 32.14 11.69
C GLU A 2 9.93 32.04 13.23
N ARG A 3 9.33 33.04 13.90
CA ARG A 3 9.05 32.95 15.36
C ARG A 3 8.14 31.79 15.77
N LEU A 4 7.16 31.42 14.93
CA LEU A 4 6.31 30.26 15.19
C LEU A 4 7.06 28.95 14.95
N ALA A 5 7.99 28.93 13.98
CA ALA A 5 8.86 27.78 13.72
C ALA A 5 9.88 27.57 14.84
N GLU A 6 10.38 28.63 15.47
CA GLU A 6 11.20 28.57 16.69
C GLU A 6 10.37 28.05 17.89
N GLU A 7 9.13 28.53 18.07
CA GLU A 7 8.19 27.99 19.06
C GLU A 7 7.84 26.50 18.81
N CYS A 8 8.10 25.96 17.61
CA CYS A 8 7.91 24.54 17.29
C CYS A 8 9.01 23.62 17.86
N GLU A 9 10.02 24.09 18.59
CA GLU A 9 11.02 23.22 19.26
C GLU A 9 10.51 22.56 20.57
N LEU A 10 9.22 22.20 20.62
CA LEU A 10 8.41 22.02 21.85
C LEU A 10 8.99 21.10 22.95
N ASN A 11 9.80 21.70 23.85
CA ASN A 11 10.14 21.25 25.21
C ASN A 11 9.33 22.01 26.30
N CYS A 12 8.12 22.48 25.98
CA CYS A 12 7.33 23.38 26.83
C CYS A 12 6.04 22.73 27.39
N THR A 13 5.37 23.42 28.32
CA THR A 13 4.15 22.94 29.01
C THR A 13 2.99 22.69 28.04
N GLU A 14 2.07 21.79 28.41
CA GLU A 14 0.93 21.40 27.56
C GLU A 14 0.05 22.58 27.13
N GLU A 15 -0.20 23.53 28.03
CA GLU A 15 -0.95 24.76 27.74
C GLU A 15 -0.28 25.60 26.65
N LYS A 16 1.06 25.70 26.68
CA LYS A 16 1.82 26.40 25.64
C LYS A 16 1.75 25.65 24.31
N GLN A 17 1.79 24.31 24.32
CA GLN A 17 1.62 23.51 23.11
C GLN A 17 0.24 23.76 22.47
N ILE A 18 -0.83 23.80 23.27
CA ILE A 18 -2.19 24.09 22.79
C ILE A 18 -2.27 25.51 22.20
N GLN A 19 -1.69 26.51 22.86
CA GLN A 19 -1.66 27.89 22.35
C GLN A 19 -0.91 27.98 21.01
N VAL A 20 0.21 27.27 20.85
CA VAL A 20 0.95 27.23 19.58
C VAL A 20 0.09 26.62 18.47
N ILE A 21 -0.61 25.51 18.74
CA ILE A 21 -1.57 24.93 17.77
C ILE A 21 -2.63 25.98 17.39
N GLU A 22 -3.26 26.63 18.38
CA GLU A 22 -4.30 27.63 18.16
C GLU A 22 -3.82 28.82 17.31
N LYS A 23 -2.58 29.27 17.50
CA LYS A 23 -1.96 30.33 16.67
C LYS A 23 -1.75 29.91 15.22
N CYS A 24 -1.58 28.61 14.95
CA CYS A 24 -1.35 28.09 13.60
C CYS A 24 -2.66 27.81 12.83
N LEU A 25 -3.76 27.51 13.51
CA LEU A 25 -5.06 27.22 12.87
C LEU A 25 -5.57 28.33 11.92
N PRO A 26 -5.36 29.64 12.17
CA PRO A 26 -5.73 30.71 11.25
C PRO A 26 -4.99 30.70 9.90
N LEU A 27 -3.82 30.05 9.83
CA LEU A 27 -3.01 29.98 8.59
C LEU A 27 -3.64 29.05 7.55
N VAL A 28 -4.44 28.08 8.00
CA VAL A 28 -5.14 27.09 7.16
C VAL A 28 -6.63 27.42 7.01
N ARG A 29 -6.99 28.70 7.00
CA ARG A 29 -8.36 29.12 6.68
C ARG A 29 -8.52 29.30 5.16
N ALA A 30 -9.72 29.01 4.66
CA ALA A 30 -10.04 29.03 3.23
C ALA A 30 -9.99 30.43 2.59
N ASP A 31 -10.01 31.50 3.39
CA ASP A 31 -9.87 32.90 2.94
C ASP A 31 -8.41 33.31 2.68
N ARG A 32 -7.44 32.43 2.95
CA ARG A 32 -6.02 32.65 2.70
C ARG A 32 -5.62 32.19 1.30
N ASP A 33 -4.49 32.71 0.81
CA ASP A 33 -3.90 32.24 -0.44
C ASP A 33 -3.35 30.81 -0.31
N ASN A 34 -3.27 30.10 -1.44
CA ASN A 34 -2.85 28.69 -1.48
C ASN A 34 -1.44 28.45 -0.91
N LYS A 35 -0.53 29.41 -1.04
CA LYS A 35 0.85 29.29 -0.53
C LYS A 35 0.84 29.36 0.99
N THR A 36 0.10 30.31 1.57
CA THR A 36 -0.09 30.42 3.03
C THR A 36 -0.76 29.18 3.61
N ILE A 37 -1.81 28.66 2.95
CA ILE A 37 -2.51 27.44 3.38
C ILE A 37 -1.54 26.24 3.40
N SER A 38 -0.77 26.06 2.32
CA SER A 38 0.19 24.96 2.19
C SER A 38 1.25 24.99 3.30
N LEU A 39 1.85 26.18 3.53
CA LEU A 39 2.80 26.39 4.61
C LEU A 39 2.17 26.19 6.00
N GLY A 40 0.90 26.58 6.17
CA GLY A 40 0.14 26.36 7.39
C GLY A 40 -0.01 24.87 7.73
N TYR A 41 -0.36 24.04 6.75
CA TYR A 41 -0.45 22.59 6.93
C TYR A 41 0.91 21.95 7.25
N LEU A 42 1.99 22.38 6.58
CA LEU A 42 3.34 21.93 6.87
C LEU A 42 3.78 22.28 8.30
N LEU A 43 3.50 23.50 8.74
CA LEU A 43 3.80 23.95 10.10
C LEU A 43 3.02 23.14 11.14
N LEU A 44 1.72 22.94 10.92
CA LEU A 44 0.89 22.09 11.77
C LEU A 44 1.44 20.66 11.84
N THR A 45 1.86 20.09 10.71
CA THR A 45 2.47 18.75 10.65
C THR A 45 3.69 18.65 11.57
N ARG A 46 4.63 19.60 11.49
CA ARG A 46 5.81 19.64 12.37
C ARG A 46 5.47 19.84 13.84
N ILE A 47 4.41 20.60 14.15
CA ILE A 47 3.94 20.78 15.53
C ILE A 47 3.41 19.45 16.08
N LEU A 48 2.59 18.74 15.31
CA LEU A 48 2.00 17.46 15.72
C LEU A 48 3.05 16.39 16.06
N GLU A 49 4.20 16.38 15.38
CA GLU A 49 5.34 15.49 15.67
C GLU A 49 5.85 15.64 17.10
N LYS A 50 5.80 16.85 17.65
CA LYS A 50 6.40 17.19 18.94
C LYS A 50 5.38 17.37 20.06
N CYS A 51 4.10 17.49 19.75
CA CYS A 51 3.05 17.60 20.75
C CYS A 51 2.93 16.34 21.62
N SER A 52 2.63 16.57 22.90
CA SER A 52 2.28 15.52 23.85
C SER A 52 0.92 14.88 23.51
N PRO A 53 0.69 13.60 23.87
CA PRO A 53 -0.60 12.95 23.66
C PRO A 53 -1.78 13.66 24.36
N GLN A 54 -1.53 14.33 25.49
CA GLN A 54 -2.56 15.08 26.23
C GLN A 54 -2.97 16.34 25.47
N CYS A 55 -2.01 17.11 24.97
CA CYS A 55 -2.27 18.26 24.10
C CYS A 55 -3.07 17.86 22.85
N LEU A 56 -2.72 16.74 22.21
CA LEU A 56 -3.42 16.27 21.00
C LEU A 56 -4.87 15.85 21.28
N ARG A 57 -5.14 15.25 22.44
CA ARG A 57 -6.51 14.96 22.90
C ARG A 57 -7.29 16.25 23.16
N ALA A 58 -6.69 17.23 23.83
CA ALA A 58 -7.33 18.52 24.10
C ALA A 58 -7.64 19.32 22.81
N ALA A 59 -6.72 19.32 21.84
CA ALA A 59 -6.89 20.02 20.57
C ALA A 59 -7.76 19.27 19.54
N GLN A 60 -8.20 18.05 19.85
CA GLN A 60 -8.79 17.11 18.90
C GLN A 60 -9.98 17.67 18.12
N SER A 61 -10.94 18.30 18.80
CA SER A 61 -12.13 18.88 18.14
C SER A 61 -11.74 19.95 17.10
N ARG A 62 -10.70 20.74 17.39
CA ARG A 62 -10.23 21.82 16.51
C ARG A 62 -9.49 21.26 15.30
N LEU A 63 -8.65 20.24 15.52
CA LEU A 63 -7.97 19.51 14.44
C LEU A 63 -8.98 18.77 13.55
N GLY A 64 -10.05 18.22 14.14
CA GLY A 64 -11.16 17.59 13.42
C GLY A 64 -11.88 18.56 12.47
N LYS A 65 -12.10 19.82 12.88
CA LYS A 65 -12.64 20.86 11.99
C LYS A 65 -11.73 21.10 10.77
N LYS A 66 -10.41 21.01 10.95
CA LYS A 66 -9.46 21.14 9.83
C LYS A 66 -9.44 19.95 8.89
N LEU A 67 -9.82 18.76 9.35
CA LEU A 67 -10.06 17.64 8.44
C LEU A 67 -11.23 17.90 7.49
N VAL A 68 -12.25 18.65 7.90
CA VAL A 68 -13.34 19.04 6.98
C VAL A 68 -12.83 19.98 5.88
N ASP A 69 -11.92 20.89 6.22
CA ASP A 69 -11.26 21.77 5.25
C ASP A 69 -10.43 20.95 4.24
N VAL A 70 -9.63 19.98 4.74
CA VAL A 70 -8.86 19.04 3.89
C VAL A 70 -9.78 18.17 3.02
N LYS A 71 -10.90 17.70 3.58
CA LYS A 71 -11.90 16.95 2.82
C LYS A 71 -12.40 17.78 1.65
N ASN A 72 -12.74 19.05 1.88
CA ASN A 72 -13.33 19.91 0.85
C ASN A 72 -12.31 20.31 -0.21
N ASN A 73 -11.06 20.59 0.16
CA ASN A 73 -9.96 20.95 -0.73
C ASN A 73 -8.71 20.11 -0.44
N ALA A 74 -8.68 18.89 -1.00
CA ALA A 74 -7.60 17.94 -0.78
C ALA A 74 -6.32 18.39 -1.49
N THR A 75 -5.19 18.31 -0.78
CA THR A 75 -3.86 18.66 -1.29
C THR A 75 -2.83 17.72 -0.68
N VAL A 76 -1.63 17.62 -1.28
CA VAL A 76 -0.50 16.86 -0.71
C VAL A 76 -0.20 17.32 0.73
N TYR A 77 -0.19 18.64 0.98
CA TYR A 77 0.07 19.19 2.32
C TYR A 77 -1.01 18.85 3.34
N GLY A 78 -2.28 18.89 2.94
CA GLY A 78 -3.39 18.42 3.77
C GLY A 78 -3.30 16.92 4.06
N GLY A 79 -2.83 16.12 3.11
CA GLY A 79 -2.52 14.70 3.28
C GLY A 79 -1.39 14.47 4.28
N LEU A 80 -0.28 15.20 4.18
CA LEU A 80 0.84 15.12 5.15
C LEU A 80 0.39 15.43 6.58
N PHE A 81 -0.46 16.45 6.73
CA PHE A 81 -1.10 16.77 7.99
C PHE A 81 -1.96 15.61 8.51
N LEU A 82 -2.83 15.02 7.67
CA LEU A 82 -3.66 13.87 8.05
C LEU A 82 -2.81 12.66 8.44
N ARG A 83 -1.78 12.33 7.65
CA ARG A 83 -0.82 11.25 7.94
C ARG A 83 -0.25 11.40 9.35
N GLN A 84 0.30 12.57 9.65
CA GLN A 84 0.94 12.81 10.93
C GLN A 84 -0.07 12.81 12.09
N LEU A 85 -1.28 13.31 11.86
CA LEU A 85 -2.35 13.27 12.84
C LEU A 85 -2.80 11.84 13.17
N LEU A 86 -2.89 10.96 12.16
CA LEU A 86 -3.23 9.55 12.37
C LEU A 86 -2.15 8.80 13.14
N ILE A 87 -0.86 9.08 12.88
CA ILE A 87 0.27 8.48 13.61
C ILE A 87 0.27 8.92 15.07
N ARG A 88 0.11 10.23 15.33
CA ARG A 88 0.27 10.80 16.68
C ARG A 88 -0.99 10.76 17.53
N ASN A 89 -2.16 10.73 16.90
CA ASN A 89 -3.46 10.62 17.58
C ASN A 89 -4.41 9.66 16.83
N PRO A 90 -4.19 8.33 16.92
CA PRO A 90 -4.97 7.33 16.19
C PRO A 90 -6.48 7.38 16.45
N GLN A 91 -6.92 7.90 17.61
CA GLN A 91 -8.34 8.02 17.97
C GLN A 91 -9.12 8.94 17.00
N VAL A 92 -8.44 9.89 16.36
CA VAL A 92 -9.02 10.75 15.31
C VAL A 92 -9.57 9.92 14.15
N GLY A 93 -8.91 8.80 13.84
CA GLY A 93 -9.34 7.85 12.81
C GLY A 93 -10.77 7.33 13.01
N ASN A 94 -11.15 7.12 14.26
CA ASN A 94 -12.49 6.63 14.62
C ASN A 94 -13.49 7.77 14.75
N LEU A 95 -13.10 8.87 15.39
CA LEU A 95 -13.99 10.01 15.63
C LEU A 95 -14.38 10.78 14.36
N HIS A 96 -13.56 10.71 13.32
CA HIS A 96 -13.80 11.37 12.03
C HIS A 96 -13.74 10.39 10.86
N ALA A 97 -14.18 9.14 11.07
CA ALA A 97 -14.05 8.05 10.12
C ALA A 97 -14.53 8.41 8.69
N ASP A 98 -15.74 8.98 8.56
CA ASP A 98 -16.31 9.34 7.26
C ASP A 98 -15.56 10.46 6.55
N VAL A 99 -15.04 11.43 7.33
CA VAL A 99 -14.26 12.55 6.79
C VAL A 99 -12.93 12.04 6.27
N ILE A 100 -12.25 11.20 7.05
CA ILE A 100 -10.95 10.61 6.70
C ILE A 100 -11.10 9.67 5.50
N PHE A 101 -12.11 8.82 5.49
CA PHE A 101 -12.43 7.98 4.34
C PHE A 101 -12.58 8.83 3.07
N SER A 102 -13.35 9.92 3.14
CA SER A 102 -13.52 10.83 1.99
C SER A 102 -12.22 11.53 1.57
N ILE A 103 -11.32 11.85 2.50
CA ILE A 103 -10.00 12.42 2.16
C ILE A 103 -9.16 11.37 1.44
N ILE A 104 -9.08 10.15 1.98
CA ILE A 104 -8.26 9.07 1.40
C ILE A 104 -8.72 8.75 -0.02
N MET A 105 -10.03 8.61 -0.27
CA MET A 105 -10.55 8.36 -1.62
C MET A 105 -10.19 9.51 -2.59
N ARG A 106 -10.27 10.77 -2.14
CA ARG A 106 -9.86 11.93 -2.95
C ARG A 106 -8.37 11.94 -3.24
N LEU A 107 -7.51 11.60 -2.28
CA LEU A 107 -6.06 11.54 -2.48
C LEU A 107 -5.70 10.44 -3.49
N ILE A 108 -6.38 9.30 -3.45
CA ILE A 108 -6.25 8.22 -4.46
C ILE A 108 -6.64 8.74 -5.85
N ASP A 109 -7.80 9.37 -6.00
CA ASP A 109 -8.24 9.93 -7.30
C ASP A 109 -7.26 11.00 -7.82
N MET A 110 -6.72 11.84 -6.92
CA MET A 110 -5.74 12.87 -7.29
C MET A 110 -4.39 12.26 -7.68
N ALA A 111 -3.90 11.23 -6.98
CA ALA A 111 -2.67 10.53 -7.33
C ALA A 111 -2.75 9.97 -8.76
N LEU A 112 -3.88 9.35 -9.10
CA LEU A 112 -4.13 8.81 -10.44
C LEU A 112 -4.21 9.91 -11.51
N SER A 113 -4.86 11.03 -11.21
CA SER A 113 -5.06 12.10 -12.19
C SER A 113 -3.80 12.96 -12.45
N SER A 114 -2.91 13.06 -11.46
CA SER A 114 -1.71 13.91 -11.53
C SER A 114 -0.43 13.16 -11.93
N ASN A 115 -0.41 11.84 -11.78
CA ASN A 115 0.78 11.01 -11.90
C ASN A 115 1.95 11.48 -11.00
N ASP A 116 1.63 12.10 -9.86
CA ASP A 116 2.61 12.55 -8.87
C ASP A 116 2.98 11.39 -7.94
N ALA A 117 4.24 10.94 -8.00
CA ALA A 117 4.77 9.86 -7.18
C ALA A 117 4.70 10.14 -5.66
N ILE A 118 4.91 11.40 -5.24
CA ILE A 118 4.85 11.76 -3.82
C ILE A 118 3.42 11.65 -3.31
N LEU A 119 2.46 12.11 -4.11
CA LEU A 119 1.04 12.00 -3.76
C LEU A 119 0.57 10.54 -3.77
N ARG A 120 1.07 9.73 -4.70
CA ARG A 120 0.84 8.29 -4.76
C ARG A 120 1.27 7.60 -3.47
N ASP A 121 2.54 7.78 -3.08
CA ASP A 121 3.10 7.17 -1.87
C ASP A 121 2.35 7.63 -0.62
N LEU A 122 2.01 8.92 -0.55
CA LEU A 122 1.25 9.49 0.56
C LEU A 122 -0.17 8.90 0.65
N ALA A 123 -0.86 8.71 -0.48
CA ALA A 123 -2.20 8.14 -0.50
C ALA A 123 -2.19 6.68 -0.03
N ILE A 124 -1.22 5.89 -0.52
CA ILE A 124 -0.97 4.52 -0.09
C ILE A 124 -0.74 4.48 1.42
N GLU A 125 0.21 5.28 1.92
CA GLU A 125 0.61 5.24 3.33
C GLU A 125 -0.53 5.65 4.27
N ILE A 126 -1.29 6.70 3.94
CA ILE A 126 -2.43 7.13 4.76
C ILE A 126 -3.51 6.04 4.79
N TYR A 127 -3.81 5.40 3.66
CA TYR A 127 -4.73 4.26 3.62
C TYR A 127 -4.25 3.16 4.56
N SER A 128 -2.97 2.77 4.46
CA SER A 128 -2.38 1.70 5.26
C SER A 128 -2.36 2.02 6.75
N ILE A 129 -1.99 3.25 7.15
CA ILE A 129 -2.02 3.69 8.56
C ILE A 129 -3.46 3.61 9.10
N ARG A 130 -4.46 4.06 8.33
CA ARG A 130 -5.85 4.11 8.80
C ARG A 130 -6.46 2.72 8.93
N TYR A 131 -6.32 1.90 7.89
CA TYR A 131 -7.06 0.65 7.74
C TYR A 131 -6.20 -0.58 8.03
N GLY A 132 -4.94 -0.61 7.61
CA GLY A 132 -4.11 -1.81 7.67
C GLY A 132 -4.83 -2.99 7.03
N CYS A 133 -4.88 -4.13 7.72
CA CYS A 133 -5.63 -5.32 7.29
C CYS A 133 -7.05 -5.38 7.90
N ASP A 134 -7.73 -4.24 8.03
CA ASP A 134 -9.15 -4.21 8.41
C ASP A 134 -9.99 -5.03 7.40
N ASP A 135 -10.82 -5.95 7.88
CA ASP A 135 -11.43 -6.99 7.05
C ASP A 135 -12.32 -6.40 5.95
N GLN A 136 -13.20 -5.49 6.33
CA GLN A 136 -14.16 -4.83 5.47
C GLN A 136 -13.44 -3.96 4.45
N MET A 137 -12.44 -3.20 4.88
CA MET A 137 -11.72 -2.30 3.98
C MET A 137 -10.80 -3.04 3.02
N LEU A 138 -10.16 -4.12 3.47
CA LEU A 138 -9.32 -4.98 2.64
C LEU A 138 -10.16 -5.73 1.62
N GLU A 139 -11.33 -6.24 2.01
CA GLU A 139 -12.29 -6.87 1.10
C GLU A 139 -12.77 -5.87 0.04
N ARG A 140 -13.13 -4.65 0.43
CA ARG A 140 -13.52 -3.59 -0.52
C ARG A 140 -12.39 -3.25 -1.49
N LEU A 141 -11.15 -3.18 -1.01
CA LEU A 141 -9.99 -2.94 -1.87
C LEU A 141 -9.82 -4.07 -2.89
N LEU A 142 -9.82 -5.33 -2.43
CA LEU A 142 -9.69 -6.50 -3.30
C LEU A 142 -10.84 -6.62 -4.30
N ASN A 143 -12.08 -6.33 -3.89
CA ASN A 143 -13.24 -6.30 -4.78
C ASN A 143 -13.12 -5.19 -5.83
N THR A 144 -12.62 -4.02 -5.44
CA THR A 144 -12.36 -2.92 -6.39
C THR A 144 -11.33 -3.36 -7.42
N LEU A 145 -10.23 -3.96 -6.97
CA LEU A 145 -9.16 -4.46 -7.83
C LEU A 145 -9.65 -5.57 -8.77
N ALA A 146 -10.41 -6.54 -8.26
CA ALA A 146 -11.03 -7.60 -9.07
C ALA A 146 -11.94 -7.02 -10.17
N ALA A 147 -12.74 -6.03 -9.82
CA ALA A 147 -13.64 -5.35 -10.76
C ALA A 147 -12.89 -4.45 -11.76
N SER A 148 -11.72 -3.89 -11.39
CA SER A 148 -10.86 -3.12 -12.32
C SER A 148 -10.07 -4.01 -13.28
N LEU A 149 -9.67 -5.21 -12.83
CA LEU A 149 -8.97 -6.18 -13.68
C LEU A 149 -9.87 -6.76 -14.77
N THR A 150 -11.16 -6.96 -14.47
CA THR A 150 -12.13 -7.54 -15.42
C THR A 150 -13.03 -6.45 -16.01
N PRO A 151 -12.96 -6.14 -17.31
CA PRO A 151 -13.84 -5.15 -17.92
C PRO A 151 -15.29 -5.67 -17.94
N ARG A 152 -16.05 -5.36 -16.90
CA ARG A 152 -17.46 -5.73 -16.77
C ARG A 152 -18.27 -4.62 -16.11
N LEU A 153 -19.58 -4.62 -16.38
CA LEU A 153 -20.51 -3.78 -15.65
C LEU A 153 -20.63 -4.29 -14.22
N VAL A 154 -20.50 -3.38 -13.26
CA VAL A 154 -20.64 -3.64 -11.83
C VAL A 154 -22.08 -3.36 -11.42
N SER A 155 -22.73 -4.34 -10.78
CA SER A 155 -24.10 -4.21 -10.31
C SER A 155 -24.22 -3.16 -9.18
N GLN A 156 -25.44 -2.71 -8.88
CA GLN A 156 -25.65 -1.75 -7.81
C GLN A 156 -25.28 -2.31 -6.43
N GLU A 157 -25.44 -3.62 -6.22
CA GLU A 157 -25.04 -4.30 -4.99
C GLU A 157 -23.52 -4.38 -4.87
N GLU A 158 -22.83 -4.71 -5.96
CA GLU A 158 -21.37 -4.75 -6.01
C GLU A 158 -20.75 -3.36 -5.81
N ARG A 159 -21.41 -2.29 -6.27
CA ARG A 159 -20.97 -0.91 -6.03
C ARG A 159 -20.85 -0.55 -4.55
N ASN A 160 -21.67 -1.14 -3.70
CA ASN A 160 -21.57 -0.93 -2.25
C ASN A 160 -20.35 -1.66 -1.65
N GLY A 161 -19.90 -2.74 -2.30
CA GLY A 161 -18.77 -3.58 -1.89
C GLY A 161 -17.42 -3.13 -2.44
N ILE A 162 -17.33 -2.03 -3.18
CA ILE A 162 -16.08 -1.46 -3.73
C ILE A 162 -15.76 -0.09 -3.11
N LEU A 163 -14.58 0.43 -3.41
CA LEU A 163 -14.17 1.78 -3.05
C LEU A 163 -14.85 2.79 -3.98
N PRO A 164 -15.46 3.88 -3.45
CA PRO A 164 -16.17 4.89 -4.24
C PRO A 164 -15.17 5.88 -4.85
N LEU A 165 -14.36 5.40 -5.78
CA LEU A 165 -13.36 6.19 -6.50
C LEU A 165 -13.97 6.79 -7.77
N LYS A 166 -13.69 8.06 -8.06
CA LYS A 166 -14.11 8.68 -9.32
C LYS A 166 -13.37 8.11 -10.52
N SER A 167 -12.14 7.66 -10.32
CA SER A 167 -11.31 7.03 -11.35
C SER A 167 -11.78 5.62 -11.71
N PHE A 168 -12.66 5.00 -10.90
CA PHE A 168 -13.16 3.66 -11.16
C PHE A 168 -14.05 3.62 -12.42
N GLY A 169 -13.73 2.72 -13.35
CA GLY A 169 -14.45 2.57 -14.62
C GLY A 169 -13.93 3.47 -15.74
N LEU A 170 -12.92 4.30 -15.50
CA LEU A 170 -12.23 5.07 -16.55
C LEU A 170 -11.15 4.20 -17.19
N SER A 171 -11.37 3.77 -18.43
CA SER A 171 -10.44 2.87 -19.15
C SER A 171 -9.02 3.43 -19.24
N SER A 172 -8.87 4.76 -19.38
CA SER A 172 -7.57 5.42 -19.47
C SER A 172 -6.74 5.38 -18.19
N LEU A 173 -7.37 5.14 -17.03
CA LEU A 173 -6.70 5.06 -15.73
C LEU A 173 -6.70 3.64 -15.16
N ARG A 174 -7.17 2.64 -15.94
CA ARG A 174 -7.36 1.27 -15.46
C ARG A 174 -6.05 0.67 -14.93
N GLU A 175 -4.99 0.73 -15.73
CA GLU A 175 -3.70 0.12 -15.40
C GLU A 175 -3.08 0.78 -14.16
N ASP A 176 -3.01 2.11 -14.15
CA ASP A 176 -2.50 2.89 -13.02
C ASP A 176 -3.30 2.66 -11.72
N LEU A 177 -4.63 2.55 -11.84
CA LEU A 177 -5.52 2.22 -10.72
C LEU A 177 -5.22 0.81 -10.19
N CYS A 178 -5.12 -0.19 -11.05
CA CYS A 178 -4.79 -1.55 -10.63
C CYS A 178 -3.43 -1.62 -9.93
N CYS A 179 -2.40 -1.00 -10.51
CA CYS A 179 -1.08 -0.89 -9.88
C CYS A 179 -1.16 -0.21 -8.52
N LEU A 180 -1.91 0.91 -8.42
CA LEU A 180 -2.09 1.64 -7.17
C LEU A 180 -2.77 0.80 -6.09
N LEU A 181 -3.81 0.04 -6.46
CA LEU A 181 -4.53 -0.81 -5.53
C LEU A 181 -3.65 -2.00 -5.07
N PHE A 182 -2.83 -2.58 -5.95
CA PHE A 182 -1.84 -3.59 -5.56
C PHE A 182 -0.80 -3.03 -4.58
N ASP A 183 -0.26 -1.84 -4.85
CA ASP A 183 0.70 -1.18 -3.96
C ASP A 183 0.04 -0.81 -2.61
N THR A 184 -1.21 -0.35 -2.65
CA THR A 184 -1.99 -0.04 -1.45
C THR A 184 -2.21 -1.28 -0.60
N TYR A 185 -2.58 -2.41 -1.22
CA TYR A 185 -2.72 -3.69 -0.53
C TYR A 185 -1.38 -4.13 0.08
N SER A 186 -0.31 -4.07 -0.70
CA SER A 186 1.04 -4.43 -0.26
C SER A 186 1.49 -3.64 0.96
N SER A 187 1.29 -2.32 0.94
CA SER A 187 1.58 -1.45 2.08
C SER A 187 0.66 -1.75 3.26
N ALA A 188 -0.64 -1.99 3.04
CA ALA A 188 -1.59 -2.29 4.11
C ALA A 188 -1.20 -3.53 4.94
N LEU A 189 -0.55 -4.54 4.32
CA LEU A 189 -0.03 -5.72 5.01
C LEU A 189 1.04 -5.37 6.05
N ALA A 190 1.88 -4.36 5.80
CA ALA A 190 2.92 -3.91 6.73
C ALA A 190 2.33 -3.18 7.96
N TYR A 191 1.08 -2.73 7.89
CA TYR A 191 0.35 -2.06 8.97
C TYR A 191 -0.70 -2.97 9.62
N ALA A 192 -0.57 -4.29 9.45
CA ALA A 192 -1.46 -5.25 10.09
C ALA A 192 -1.46 -5.09 11.62
N LYS A 193 -2.66 -4.97 12.20
CA LYS A 193 -2.87 -4.90 13.65
C LYS A 193 -3.08 -6.30 14.22
N GLN A 194 -2.92 -6.43 15.53
CA GLN A 194 -3.16 -7.70 16.21
C GLN A 194 -4.57 -8.23 15.91
N ALA A 195 -4.69 -9.53 15.66
CA ALA A 195 -5.92 -10.25 15.29
C ALA A 195 -6.51 -9.95 13.90
N GLN A 196 -5.87 -9.12 13.07
CA GLN A 196 -6.24 -8.99 11.66
C GLN A 196 -5.72 -10.18 10.85
N TYR A 197 -6.47 -10.57 9.81
CA TYR A 197 -6.15 -11.70 8.95
C TYR A 197 -6.38 -11.39 7.47
N ILE A 198 -5.78 -12.20 6.61
CA ILE A 198 -5.89 -12.07 5.17
C ILE A 198 -7.19 -12.72 4.68
N VAL A 199 -7.95 -12.01 3.86
CA VAL A 199 -9.11 -12.55 3.15
C VAL A 199 -8.62 -13.40 1.96
N ARG A 200 -8.55 -14.72 2.15
CA ARG A 200 -7.96 -15.65 1.16
C ARG A 200 -8.84 -15.88 -0.07
N GLY A 201 -10.16 -15.77 0.06
CA GLY A 201 -11.12 -16.16 -0.99
C GLY A 201 -11.01 -15.34 -2.27
N VAL A 202 -10.88 -14.01 -2.14
CA VAL A 202 -10.79 -13.08 -3.28
C VAL A 202 -9.34 -12.88 -3.74
N LEU A 203 -8.37 -13.08 -2.85
CA LEU A 203 -6.97 -12.77 -3.11
C LEU A 203 -6.36 -13.57 -4.26
N LEU A 204 -6.51 -14.91 -4.25
CA LEU A 204 -5.84 -15.75 -5.26
C LEU A 204 -6.35 -15.50 -6.69
N PRO A 205 -7.67 -15.39 -6.94
CA PRO A 205 -8.17 -15.00 -8.25
C PRO A 205 -7.65 -13.62 -8.71
N VAL A 206 -7.58 -12.65 -7.80
CA VAL A 206 -7.07 -11.30 -8.11
C VAL A 206 -5.60 -11.35 -8.51
N LEU A 207 -4.77 -12.10 -7.77
CA LEU A 207 -3.36 -12.28 -8.10
C LEU A 207 -3.20 -12.98 -9.46
N GLU A 208 -3.99 -14.01 -9.73
CA GLU A 208 -3.95 -14.73 -10.99
C GLU A 208 -4.32 -13.84 -12.17
N SER A 209 -5.40 -13.07 -12.05
CA SER A 209 -5.79 -12.06 -13.05
C SER A 209 -4.72 -11.00 -13.25
N GLY A 210 -4.11 -10.50 -12.16
CA GLY A 210 -3.01 -9.52 -12.25
C GLY A 210 -1.75 -10.09 -12.90
N LEU A 211 -1.41 -11.36 -12.67
CA LEU A 211 -0.27 -12.02 -13.32
C LEU A 211 -0.49 -12.24 -14.82
N ASN A 212 -1.74 -12.39 -15.25
CA ASN A 212 -2.10 -12.57 -16.66
C ASN A 212 -2.07 -11.26 -17.47
N ASP A 213 -2.15 -10.10 -16.81
CA ASP A 213 -2.11 -8.79 -17.46
C ASP A 213 -0.66 -8.24 -17.44
N GLU A 214 -0.03 -8.11 -18.62
CA GLU A 214 1.38 -7.72 -18.73
C GLU A 214 1.68 -6.34 -18.12
N ALA A 215 0.75 -5.39 -18.21
CA ALA A 215 0.94 -4.04 -17.66
C ALA A 215 0.89 -3.99 -16.13
N ILE A 216 0.26 -4.99 -15.50
CA ILE A 216 -0.01 -5.02 -14.05
C ILE A 216 0.80 -6.13 -13.35
N ARG A 217 1.41 -7.03 -14.13
CA ARG A 217 2.11 -8.22 -13.64
C ARG A 217 3.14 -7.92 -12.56
N ASP A 218 3.95 -6.89 -12.75
CA ASP A 218 5.03 -6.54 -11.80
C ASP A 218 4.46 -6.07 -10.45
N SER A 219 3.36 -5.32 -10.45
CA SER A 219 2.64 -4.92 -9.23
C SER A 219 2.03 -6.12 -8.51
N SER A 220 1.50 -7.11 -9.26
CA SER A 220 1.02 -8.37 -8.70
C SER A 220 2.16 -9.20 -8.08
N LEU A 221 3.30 -9.29 -8.76
CA LEU A 221 4.51 -9.95 -8.24
C LEU A 221 5.05 -9.25 -6.99
N GLY A 222 5.09 -7.91 -6.98
CA GLY A 222 5.43 -7.11 -5.79
C GLY A 222 4.49 -7.36 -4.62
N THR A 223 3.20 -7.57 -4.91
CA THR A 223 2.20 -7.94 -3.91
C THR A 223 2.45 -9.33 -3.34
N ILE A 224 2.81 -10.30 -4.16
CA ILE A 224 3.18 -11.65 -3.70
C ILE A 224 4.41 -11.59 -2.78
N ARG A 225 5.44 -10.81 -3.14
CA ARG A 225 6.61 -10.62 -2.26
C ARG A 225 6.22 -10.00 -0.93
N SER A 226 5.36 -8.97 -0.95
CA SER A 226 4.86 -8.30 0.27
C SER A 226 4.02 -9.23 1.15
N LEU A 227 3.16 -10.06 0.56
CA LEU A 227 2.44 -11.12 1.26
C LEU A 227 3.40 -12.08 1.96
N CYS A 228 4.45 -12.51 1.27
CA CYS A 228 5.41 -13.44 1.86
C CYS A 228 6.17 -12.82 3.03
N SER A 229 6.64 -11.57 2.88
CA SER A 229 7.41 -10.89 3.91
C SER A 229 6.57 -10.55 5.16
N ASN A 230 5.33 -10.10 4.98
CA ASN A 230 4.51 -9.61 6.09
C ASN A 230 3.68 -10.70 6.77
N CYS A 231 3.30 -11.76 6.04
CA CYS A 231 2.42 -12.80 6.58
C CYS A 231 3.19 -14.02 7.11
N GLY A 232 4.47 -14.15 6.74
CA GLY A 232 5.35 -15.22 7.20
C GLY A 232 4.71 -16.61 7.11
N SER A 233 4.80 -17.38 8.18
CA SER A 233 4.30 -18.77 8.22
C SER A 233 2.78 -18.90 8.02
N ALA A 234 1.99 -17.83 8.19
CA ALA A 234 0.54 -17.87 7.94
C ALA A 234 0.18 -18.09 6.47
N LEU A 235 1.15 -17.88 5.56
CA LEU A 235 0.98 -18.08 4.12
C LEU A 235 1.30 -19.52 3.66
N LEU A 236 1.98 -20.33 4.49
CA LEU A 236 2.36 -21.71 4.15
C LEU A 236 1.22 -22.58 3.60
N PRO A 237 -0.03 -22.51 4.12
CA PRO A 237 -1.12 -23.34 3.58
C PRO A 237 -1.48 -23.05 2.12
N ILE A 238 -1.12 -21.88 1.59
CA ILE A 238 -1.44 -21.47 0.21
C ILE A 238 -0.20 -21.24 -0.66
N ILE A 239 1.02 -21.37 -0.10
CA ILE A 239 2.26 -21.04 -0.81
C ILE A 239 2.49 -21.95 -2.03
N SER A 240 2.14 -23.24 -1.93
CA SER A 240 2.27 -24.18 -3.05
C SER A 240 1.39 -23.77 -4.23
N ARG A 241 0.19 -23.26 -3.98
CA ARG A 241 -0.71 -22.74 -5.02
C ARG A 241 -0.15 -21.47 -5.66
N ILE A 242 0.44 -20.57 -4.86
CA ILE A 242 1.15 -19.39 -5.38
C ILE A 242 2.32 -19.82 -6.26
N ILE A 243 3.13 -20.80 -5.83
CA ILE A 243 4.22 -21.33 -6.66
C ILE A 243 3.70 -21.86 -7.99
N ILE A 244 2.65 -22.70 -8.00
CA ILE A 244 2.07 -23.23 -9.25
C ILE A 244 1.60 -22.08 -10.16
N MET A 245 0.98 -21.03 -9.60
CA MET A 245 0.59 -19.86 -10.37
C MET A 245 1.80 -19.17 -11.01
N LEU A 246 2.91 -18.99 -10.28
CA LEU A 246 4.14 -18.37 -10.79
C LEU A 246 4.82 -19.24 -11.86
N ILE A 247 4.90 -20.56 -11.63
CA ILE A 247 5.45 -21.53 -12.59
C ILE A 247 4.66 -21.49 -13.91
N SER A 248 3.33 -21.30 -13.85
CA SER A 248 2.49 -21.17 -15.05
C SER A 248 2.80 -19.93 -15.92
N LYS A 249 3.60 -18.97 -15.43
CA LYS A 249 3.99 -17.74 -16.14
C LYS A 249 5.40 -17.79 -16.73
N LEU A 250 6.05 -18.96 -16.67
CA LEU A 250 7.39 -19.15 -17.26
C LEU A 250 7.36 -19.21 -18.79
N ASP A 251 6.19 -19.17 -19.43
CA ASP A 251 6.05 -19.02 -20.88
C ASP A 251 6.51 -17.65 -21.38
N LYS A 252 6.35 -16.61 -20.54
CA LYS A 252 6.85 -15.25 -20.76
C LYS A 252 7.66 -14.78 -19.54
N PRO A 253 8.88 -15.33 -19.35
CA PRO A 253 9.70 -15.04 -18.17
C PRO A 253 10.15 -13.59 -18.13
N ASN A 254 10.23 -13.02 -16.92
CA ASN A 254 10.84 -11.71 -16.67
C ASN A 254 11.62 -11.73 -15.33
N SER A 255 12.46 -10.72 -15.11
CA SER A 255 13.34 -10.65 -13.93
C SER A 255 12.53 -10.63 -12.62
N ALA A 256 11.42 -9.89 -12.58
CA ALA A 256 10.54 -9.80 -11.42
C ALA A 256 9.92 -11.16 -11.01
N LEU A 257 9.61 -12.04 -11.97
CA LEU A 257 9.11 -13.39 -11.71
C LEU A 257 10.16 -14.22 -10.98
N PHE A 258 11.39 -14.25 -11.49
CA PHE A 258 12.48 -15.00 -10.85
C PHE A 258 12.87 -14.41 -9.50
N GLU A 259 12.92 -13.08 -9.35
CA GLU A 259 13.12 -12.44 -8.06
C GLU A 259 12.05 -12.86 -7.04
N THR A 260 10.79 -12.97 -7.47
CA THR A 260 9.70 -13.44 -6.61
C THR A 260 9.88 -14.90 -6.21
N LEU A 261 10.26 -15.77 -7.14
CA LEU A 261 10.57 -17.18 -6.84
C LEU A 261 11.74 -17.31 -5.86
N ALA A 262 12.82 -16.54 -6.07
CA ALA A 262 13.99 -16.53 -5.19
C ALA A 262 13.63 -16.05 -3.79
N HIS A 263 12.83 -14.97 -3.70
CA HIS A 263 12.35 -14.42 -2.43
C HIS A 263 11.54 -15.45 -1.64
N ILE A 264 10.58 -16.12 -2.29
CA ILE A 264 9.77 -17.17 -1.67
C ILE A 264 10.67 -18.34 -1.21
N CYS A 265 11.63 -18.75 -2.05
CA CYS A 265 12.54 -19.84 -1.72
C CYS A 265 13.39 -19.52 -0.49
N ARG A 266 13.95 -18.31 -0.40
CA ARG A 266 14.76 -17.88 0.76
C ARG A 266 13.93 -17.81 2.04
N LEU A 267 12.70 -17.31 1.97
CA LEU A 267 11.85 -17.16 3.15
C LEU A 267 11.34 -18.49 3.71
N TYR A 268 10.94 -19.42 2.85
CA TYR A 268 10.26 -20.66 3.30
C TYR A 268 11.13 -21.92 3.14
N GLY A 269 12.26 -21.83 2.44
CA GLY A 269 13.14 -22.95 2.14
C GLY A 269 12.35 -24.14 1.54
N PRO A 270 12.53 -25.37 2.07
CA PRO A 270 11.77 -26.55 1.65
C PRO A 270 10.25 -26.39 1.76
N GLY A 271 9.76 -25.55 2.68
CA GLY A 271 8.33 -25.28 2.88
C GLY A 271 7.68 -24.57 1.69
N SER A 272 8.46 -23.90 0.83
CA SER A 272 7.97 -23.32 -0.44
C SER A 272 7.56 -24.39 -1.46
N THR A 273 8.09 -25.61 -1.35
CA THR A 273 8.01 -26.68 -2.36
C THR A 273 8.60 -26.34 -3.72
N LEU A 274 9.31 -25.21 -3.85
CA LEU A 274 9.88 -24.75 -5.13
C LEU A 274 10.85 -25.75 -5.75
N PHE A 275 11.62 -26.47 -4.93
CA PHE A 275 12.56 -27.50 -5.36
C PHE A 275 11.91 -28.59 -6.24
N ARG A 276 10.60 -28.83 -6.11
CA ARG A 276 9.88 -29.80 -6.94
C ARG A 276 9.71 -29.34 -8.39
N HIS A 277 9.82 -28.04 -8.62
CA HIS A 277 9.67 -27.42 -9.93
C HIS A 277 11.03 -27.04 -10.55
N PHE A 278 12.14 -27.49 -9.96
CA PHE A 278 13.50 -27.16 -10.41
C PHE A 278 13.67 -27.32 -11.92
N TYR A 279 13.36 -28.50 -12.47
CA TYR A 279 13.51 -28.77 -13.90
C TYR A 279 12.53 -27.98 -14.77
N VAL A 280 11.34 -27.68 -14.27
CA VAL A 280 10.37 -26.84 -15.00
C VAL A 280 10.88 -25.40 -15.11
N ILE A 281 11.45 -24.87 -14.03
CA ILE A 281 11.97 -23.50 -13.96
C ILE A 281 13.12 -23.31 -14.95
N PHE A 282 14.13 -24.18 -14.86
CA PHE A 282 15.35 -24.06 -15.68
C PHE A 282 15.17 -24.63 -17.09
N GLY A 283 14.25 -25.57 -17.30
CA GLY A 283 13.88 -26.07 -18.62
C GLY A 283 13.06 -25.08 -19.47
N ALA A 284 12.42 -24.09 -18.84
CA ALA A 284 11.72 -23.02 -19.56
C ALA A 284 12.68 -21.99 -20.20
N MET A 285 13.95 -21.98 -19.79
CA MET A 285 14.96 -21.05 -20.31
C MET A 285 15.45 -21.54 -21.68
N ARG A 286 15.20 -20.75 -22.74
CA ARG A 286 15.51 -21.12 -24.13
C ARG A 286 16.92 -20.79 -24.59
N HIS A 287 17.59 -19.88 -23.86
CA HIS A 287 18.94 -19.38 -24.14
C HIS A 287 19.82 -19.50 -22.88
N PRO A 288 21.15 -19.42 -23.01
CA PRO A 288 22.05 -19.25 -21.87
C PRO A 288 21.66 -18.07 -20.97
N LEU A 289 21.99 -18.18 -19.67
CA LEU A 289 21.61 -17.18 -18.65
C LEU A 289 22.22 -15.80 -18.94
N ASP A 290 23.46 -15.76 -19.41
CA ASP A 290 24.21 -14.53 -19.70
C ASP A 290 23.65 -13.74 -20.91
N GLU A 291 22.83 -14.38 -21.74
CA GLU A 291 22.18 -13.76 -22.90
C GLU A 291 20.76 -13.25 -22.59
N GLN A 292 20.25 -13.47 -21.37
CA GLN A 292 18.86 -13.16 -20.99
C GLN A 292 18.79 -11.99 -20.00
N GLU A 293 17.84 -11.07 -20.21
CA GLU A 293 17.58 -9.93 -19.30
C GLU A 293 17.24 -10.37 -17.87
N TYR A 294 16.75 -11.61 -17.70
CA TYR A 294 16.40 -12.21 -16.41
C TYR A 294 17.44 -13.21 -15.89
N GLY A 295 18.60 -13.33 -16.55
CA GLY A 295 19.63 -14.30 -16.23
C GLY A 295 20.17 -14.21 -14.80
N GLU A 296 20.45 -13.00 -14.33
CA GLU A 296 20.90 -12.75 -12.96
C GLU A 296 19.84 -13.15 -11.93
N SER A 297 18.59 -12.76 -12.15
CA SER A 297 17.46 -13.12 -11.28
C SER A 297 17.22 -14.64 -11.28
N ALA A 298 17.37 -15.31 -12.41
CA ALA A 298 17.30 -16.76 -12.53
C ALA A 298 18.44 -17.48 -11.80
N ALA A 299 19.67 -16.97 -11.89
CA ALA A 299 20.80 -17.48 -11.11
C ALA A 299 20.58 -17.32 -9.60
N SER A 300 19.95 -16.21 -9.18
CA SER A 300 19.54 -15.99 -7.78
C SER A 300 18.51 -17.03 -7.30
N VAL A 301 17.60 -17.50 -8.16
CA VAL A 301 16.70 -18.64 -7.84
C VAL A 301 17.49 -19.93 -7.65
N LEU A 302 18.44 -20.21 -8.55
CA LEU A 302 19.30 -21.40 -8.45
C LEU A 302 20.06 -21.41 -7.12
N ALA A 303 20.72 -20.30 -6.79
CA ALA A 303 21.43 -20.13 -5.52
C ALA A 303 20.49 -20.35 -4.33
N ALA A 304 19.31 -19.73 -4.33
CA ALA A 304 18.35 -19.89 -3.24
C ALA A 304 17.89 -21.35 -3.05
N ILE A 305 17.67 -22.10 -4.14
CA ILE A 305 17.29 -23.52 -4.06
C ILE A 305 18.46 -24.36 -3.53
N VAL A 306 19.68 -24.11 -4.01
CA VAL A 306 20.87 -24.85 -3.56
C VAL A 306 21.14 -24.62 -2.08
N GLU A 307 21.07 -23.38 -1.63
CA GLU A 307 21.31 -22.98 -0.24
C GLU A 307 20.26 -23.56 0.72
N THR A 308 18.99 -23.62 0.31
CA THR A 308 17.89 -23.97 1.22
C THR A 308 17.40 -25.41 1.09
N SER A 309 17.52 -26.01 -0.10
CA SER A 309 16.76 -27.20 -0.49
C SER A 309 17.52 -28.16 -1.40
N SER A 310 18.85 -28.02 -1.56
CA SER A 310 19.68 -28.87 -2.46
C SER A 310 19.50 -30.37 -2.22
N PHE A 311 19.43 -30.79 -0.95
CA PHE A 311 19.25 -32.19 -0.56
C PHE A 311 17.91 -32.81 -0.99
N LEU A 312 16.95 -31.99 -1.44
CA LEU A 312 15.64 -32.43 -1.92
C LEU A 312 15.53 -32.44 -3.45
N VAL A 313 16.51 -31.86 -4.16
CA VAL A 313 16.57 -31.91 -5.62
C VAL A 313 17.05 -33.31 -6.01
N LYS A 314 16.15 -34.10 -6.60
CA LYS A 314 16.51 -35.40 -7.13
C LYS A 314 16.98 -35.24 -8.58
N PRO A 315 18.06 -35.92 -8.99
CA PRO A 315 18.42 -35.99 -10.40
C PRO A 315 17.25 -36.56 -11.20
N GLU A 316 16.89 -35.94 -12.32
CA GLU A 316 16.11 -36.63 -13.35
C GLU A 316 16.91 -37.85 -13.82
N VAL A 317 16.28 -39.03 -13.73
CA VAL A 317 16.79 -40.31 -14.25
C VAL A 317 16.14 -40.57 -15.59
#